data_AF-A0A929DAU3-F1
#
_entry.id   AF-A0A929DAU3-F1
#
_cell.length_a   1.000
_cell.length_b   1.000
_cell.length_c   1.000
_cell.angle_alpha   90.00
_cell.angle_beta   90.00
_cell.angle_gamma   90.00
#
_symmetry.space_group_name_H-M   'P 1'
#
loop_
_entity.id
_entity.type
_entity.pdbx_description
1 polymer ?
#
loop_
_entity_poly.entity_id
_entity_poly.type
_entity_poly.pdbx_seq_one_letter_code
_entity_poly.pdbx_strand_id
1 'polypeptide(L)' 'LVLGDNRNNASDSHSWGVLPRENIVGKAWLCYWPPEEWGMVAHHAFPETEEQD' A
#
# COMPACT_ATOMS: atom_id res chain seq x y z
N LEU A 1 -0.86 7.38 -6.26
CA LEU A 1 0.44 7.54 -5.56
C LEU A 1 0.55 6.40 -4.55
N VAL A 2 1.75 5.88 -4.32
CA VAL A 2 2.03 4.88 -3.27
C VAL A 2 3.03 5.46 -2.27
N LEU A 3 2.86 5.15 -1.00
CA LEU A 3 3.75 5.59 0.08
C LEU A 3 4.09 4.39 0.96
N GLY A 4 5.35 4.27 1.35
CA GLY A 4 5.79 3.26 2.32
C GLY A 4 5.43 3.65 3.75
N ASP A 5 5.30 2.66 4.63
CA ASP A 5 5.06 2.92 6.06
C ASP A 5 6.30 3.52 6.76
N ASN A 6 7.51 3.11 6.36
CA ASN A 6 8.77 3.70 6.83
C ASN A 6 9.13 4.98 6.05
N ARG A 7 8.35 6.03 6.28
CA ARG A 7 8.32 7.27 5.48
C ARG A 7 9.68 7.91 5.18
N ASN A 8 10.56 8.00 6.18
CA ASN A 8 11.85 8.67 6.01
C ASN A 8 12.85 7.86 5.17
N ASN A 9 12.59 6.57 4.96
CA ASN A 9 13.54 5.64 4.33
C ASN A 9 12.90 4.86 3.17
N ALA A 10 11.73 5.30 2.69
CA ALA A 10 11.05 4.68 1.56
C ALA A 10 11.45 5.38 0.25
N SER A 11 11.82 4.58 -0.75
CA SER A 11 11.88 5.04 -2.14
C SER A 11 10.52 4.75 -2.77
N ASP A 12 9.60 5.71 -2.69
CA ASP A 12 8.22 5.58 -3.15
C ASP A 12 7.80 6.76 -4.07
N SER A 13 6.50 6.93 -4.30
CA SER A 13 6.02 7.96 -5.22
C SER A 13 6.44 9.39 -4.86
N HIS A 14 6.86 9.65 -3.62
CA HIS A 14 7.47 10.93 -3.26
C HIS A 14 8.79 11.19 -4.00
N SER A 15 9.57 10.14 -4.29
CA SER A 15 10.88 10.26 -4.96
C SER A 15 10.80 10.05 -6.48
N TRP A 16 9.93 9.15 -6.96
CA TRP A 16 9.90 8.75 -8.38
C TRP A 16 8.56 8.97 -9.08
N GLY A 17 7.56 9.59 -8.45
CA GLY A 17 6.29 9.96 -9.08
C GLY A 17 5.22 8.85 -9.08
N VAL A 18 4.23 8.95 -9.97
CA VAL A 18 3.06 8.05 -9.97
C VAL A 18 3.44 6.65 -10.47
N LEU A 19 2.98 5.60 -9.77
CA LEU A 19 3.09 4.22 -10.24
C LEU A 19 2.02 3.92 -11.29
N PRO A 20 2.37 3.49 -12.52
CA PRO A 20 1.41 3.04 -13.51
C PRO A 20 0.61 1.84 -13.02
N ARG A 21 -0.70 1.80 -13.34
CA ARG A 21 -1.64 0.80 -12.79
C ARG A 21 -1.32 -0.61 -13.26
N GLU A 22 -0.84 -0.75 -14.48
CA GLU A 22 -0.44 -2.00 -15.12
C GLU A 22 0.70 -2.71 -14.37
N ASN A 23 1.49 -1.98 -13.57
CA ASN A 23 2.56 -2.55 -12.76
C ASN A 23 2.08 -3.11 -11.41
N ILE A 24 0.79 -2.97 -11.08
CA ILE A 24 0.21 -3.48 -9.84
C ILE A 24 -0.14 -4.96 -10.02
N VAL A 25 0.57 -5.83 -9.30
CA VAL A 25 0.34 -7.29 -9.35
C VAL A 25 -0.83 -7.72 -8.45
N GLY A 26 -0.96 -7.14 -7.25
CA GLY A 26 -1.99 -7.54 -6.29
C GLY A 26 -1.91 -6.83 -4.94
N LYS A 27 -2.76 -7.24 -4.00
CA LYS A 27 -2.80 -6.74 -2.61
C LYS A 27 -2.24 -7.79 -1.66
N ALA A 28 -1.44 -7.37 -0.68
CA ALA A 28 -0.99 -8.25 0.40
C ALA A 28 -2.17 -8.56 1.34
N TRP A 29 -2.50 -9.84 1.51
CA TRP A 29 -3.66 -10.28 2.30
C TRP A 29 -3.31 -11.16 3.50
N LEU A 30 -2.11 -11.77 3.53
CA LEU A 30 -1.62 -12.64 4.61
C LEU A 30 -0.20 -12.24 5.03
N CYS A 31 0.02 -12.07 6.33
CA CYS A 31 1.34 -12.10 6.94
C CYS A 31 1.53 -13.48 7.57
N TYR A 32 2.55 -14.23 7.13
CA TYR A 32 2.77 -15.61 7.60
C TYR A 32 3.90 -15.73 8.65
N TRP A 33 4.65 -14.67 8.90
CA TRP A 33 5.83 -14.68 9.78
C TRP A 33 5.86 -13.44 10.71
N PRO A 34 6.25 -13.59 11.99
CA PRO A 34 6.58 -14.86 12.66
C PRO A 34 5.36 -15.78 12.82
N PRO A 35 5.54 -17.12 12.90
CA PRO A 35 4.41 -18.06 12.83
C PRO A 35 3.40 -17.88 13.96
N GLU A 36 3.84 -17.40 15.12
CA GLU A 36 3.00 -17.10 16.28
C GLU A 36 2.05 -15.91 16.04
N GLU A 37 2.40 -15.05 15.07
CA GLU A 37 1.67 -13.82 14.73
C GLU A 37 1.04 -13.88 13.32
N TRP A 38 0.96 -15.07 12.72
CA TRP A 38 0.39 -15.21 11.39
C TRP A 38 -1.09 -14.77 11.37
N GLY A 39 -1.48 -14.07 10.29
CA GLY A 39 -2.82 -13.51 10.21
C GLY A 39 -3.10 -12.70 8.95
N MET A 40 -4.37 -12.33 8.78
CA MET A 40 -4.82 -11.49 7.67
C MET A 40 -4.34 -10.05 7.82
N VAL A 41 -3.94 -9.45 6.70
CA VAL A 41 -3.60 -8.03 6.66
C VAL A 41 -4.89 -7.22 6.77
N ALA A 42 -4.94 -6.29 7.72
CA ALA A 42 -6.07 -5.38 7.86
C ALA A 42 -6.17 -4.49 6.62
N HIS A 43 -7.31 -4.55 5.93
CA HIS A 43 -7.58 -3.71 4.78
C HIS A 43 -8.47 -2.54 5.20
N HIS A 44 -7.89 -1.34 5.19
CA HIS A 44 -8.65 -0.11 5.35
C HIS A 44 -9.24 0.30 4.00
N ALA A 45 -10.56 0.44 3.95
CA ALA A 45 -11.22 1.13 2.85
C ALA A 45 -11.08 2.63 3.12
N PHE A 46 -10.47 3.35 2.18
CA PHE A 46 -10.58 4.80 2.15
C PHE A 46 -11.90 5.14 1.46
N PRO A 47 -12.71 6.07 2.00
CA PRO A 47 -13.84 6.59 1.25
C PRO A 47 -13.32 7.14 -0.07
N GLU A 48 -14.03 6.87 -1.17
CA GLU A 48 -13.76 7.53 -2.43
C GLU A 48 -13.79 9.03 -2.17
N THR A 49 -12.67 9.71 -2.48
CA THR A 49 -12.64 11.16 -2.40
C THR A 49 -13.61 11.65 -3.46
N GLU A 50 -14.66 12.36 -3.06
CA GLU A 50 -15.54 13.04 -4.01
C GLU A 50 -14.64 13.87 -4.92
N GLU A 51 -14.59 13.52 -6.20
CA GLU A 51 -13.97 14.36 -7.22
C GLU A 51 -14.76 15.68 -7.21
N GLN A 52 -14.19 16.71 -6.59
CA GLN A 52 -14.63 18.07 -6.86
C GLN A 52 -14.17 18.40 -8.27
N ASP A 53 -15.13 18.39 -9.20
CA ASP A 53 -15.04 18.97 -10.55
C ASP A 53 -14.46 20.40 -10.52
#